data_AF-A0A662LBN2-F1
#
_entry.id   AF-A0A662LBN2-F1
#
_cell.length_a   1.000
_cell.length_b   1.000
_cell.length_c   1.000
_cell.angle_alpha   90.00
_cell.angle_beta   90.00
_cell.angle_gamma   90.00
#
_symmetry.space_group_name_H-M   'P 1'
#
loop_
_entity.id
_entity.type
_entity.pdbx_description
1 polymer ?
#
loop_
_entity_poly.entity_id
_entity_poly.type
_entity_poly.pdbx_seq_one_letter_code
_entity_poly.pdbx_strand_id
1 'polypeptide(L)'
;MKKLLLIIGVLFLVAVTIPLGLEAEPAQNASVTITWTDGKHNYEKNTLTGIDGYYEFSLPVGNANISAEYSKQRGNEYITVSNSTGYFVVDGTEWKNITLPAFPEDTVLIKGHVYDNKTGMPIANANVSATFHNDFFYGFNFTFSDENGYYELWVSASNITIGAVAGGYYYDVKMLGTVGAGETRNVDLCLEPLVGIVKGYIKDKDTALPIKNAYVMIFGRNTSFGNVTFSNDSGYYEFRVIEGNMSVMVEASDYFDELIPPFYVGVGETKWVNITMTHFVDDNAWVVGRVLDKNNQPISNANVSVVGSITLFGKIGDFVREGKTDAIGHYNISVPAYALPYGMTTIYSVVAEKEGYFANSTSGTIQIFPEETKYMDDIYLEQKPPENCVVKGYVYIKSVPTKKIYYVGGTGPGNYTTIQEAINAASNGDVIKVYPGTYDGPIVINKEIKLIGDPVIDGHGDYGIKIEANNTLVENFTVFNCSYGIYARNLSFTLHNITIRNCTVYDCETYG
;
A
#
# COMPACT_ATOMS: atom_id res chain seq x y z
N MET A 1 9.27 -25.16 -64.49
CA MET A 1 9.12 -23.69 -64.36
C MET A 1 7.75 -23.46 -63.72
N LYS A 2 7.57 -22.90 -62.52
CA LYS A 2 8.18 -21.74 -61.87
C LYS A 2 8.42 -22.00 -60.37
N LYS A 3 9.25 -21.13 -59.80
CA LYS A 3 10.04 -21.28 -58.58
C LYS A 3 9.25 -21.08 -57.29
N LEU A 4 9.68 -21.87 -56.31
CA LEU A 4 9.66 -21.67 -54.87
C LEU A 4 10.26 -20.28 -54.50
N LEU A 5 9.57 -19.50 -53.66
CA LEU A 5 10.17 -18.41 -52.89
C LEU A 5 9.82 -18.61 -51.42
N LEU A 6 10.79 -19.13 -50.70
CA LEU A 6 10.84 -19.25 -49.25
C LEU A 6 11.29 -17.87 -48.72
N ILE A 7 10.39 -17.11 -48.10
CA ILE A 7 10.77 -15.94 -47.31
C ILE A 7 10.96 -16.43 -45.88
N ILE A 8 12.23 -16.59 -45.50
CA ILE A 8 12.68 -16.85 -44.14
C ILE A 8 12.38 -15.58 -43.33
N GLY A 9 11.32 -15.62 -42.52
CA GLY A 9 11.11 -14.65 -41.46
C GLY A 9 12.17 -14.86 -40.40
N VAL A 10 13.17 -13.99 -40.38
CA VAL A 10 14.14 -13.88 -39.29
C VAL A 10 13.38 -13.37 -38.07
N LEU A 11 13.03 -14.29 -37.16
CA LEU A 11 12.61 -13.95 -35.81
C LEU A 11 13.85 -13.33 -35.12
N PHE A 12 13.88 -12.00 -35.01
CA PHE A 12 14.77 -11.35 -34.05
C PHE A 12 14.21 -11.65 -32.66
N LEU A 13 14.61 -12.78 -32.07
CA LEU A 13 14.67 -12.88 -30.62
C LEU A 13 15.70 -11.85 -30.17
N VAL A 14 15.24 -10.70 -29.70
CA VAL A 14 16.05 -9.87 -28.82
C VAL A 14 16.20 -10.69 -27.56
N ALA A 15 17.27 -11.48 -27.49
CA ALA A 15 17.71 -12.10 -26.26
C ALA A 15 18.02 -10.95 -25.30
N VAL A 16 17.07 -10.64 -24.41
CA VAL A 16 17.36 -9.84 -23.22
C VAL A 16 18.35 -10.67 -22.43
N THR A 17 19.62 -10.29 -22.51
CA THR A 17 20.64 -10.81 -21.62
C THR A 17 20.29 -10.32 -20.22
N ILE A 18 19.54 -11.14 -19.48
CA ILE A 18 19.44 -11.02 -18.03
C ILE A 18 20.88 -11.10 -17.53
N PRO A 19 21.37 -10.12 -16.76
CA PRO A 19 22.65 -10.26 -16.09
C PRO A 19 22.59 -11.55 -15.27
N LEU A 20 23.44 -12.53 -15.61
CA LEU A 20 23.61 -13.74 -14.81
C LEU A 20 23.92 -13.31 -13.37
N GLY A 21 22.98 -13.52 -12.45
CA GLY A 21 23.21 -13.28 -11.03
C GLY A 21 22.00 -12.90 -10.17
N LEU A 22 20.84 -12.54 -10.73
CA LEU A 22 19.61 -12.39 -9.95
C LEU A 22 18.57 -13.41 -10.43
N GLU A 23 18.26 -14.41 -9.59
CA GLU A 23 16.95 -15.08 -9.68
C GLU A 23 15.90 -13.99 -9.38
N ALA A 24 15.23 -13.49 -10.41
CA ALA A 24 14.16 -12.50 -10.30
C ALA A 24 13.01 -12.93 -11.21
N GLU A 25 11.83 -13.08 -10.63
CA GLU A 25 10.65 -13.54 -11.35
C GLU A 25 9.88 -12.34 -11.90
N PRO A 26 9.28 -12.43 -13.11
CA PRO A 26 8.38 -11.41 -13.59
C PRO A 26 7.22 -11.18 -12.62
N ALA A 27 6.98 -9.93 -12.24
CA ALA A 27 5.85 -9.58 -11.38
C ALA A 27 4.61 -9.38 -12.27
N GLN A 28 3.86 -10.44 -12.52
CA GLN A 28 2.62 -10.40 -13.31
C GLN A 28 1.50 -9.67 -12.54
N ASN A 29 0.73 -8.81 -13.20
CA ASN A 29 -0.33 -8.00 -12.58
C ASN A 29 0.17 -7.06 -11.46
N ALA A 30 1.44 -6.68 -11.47
CA ALA A 30 1.93 -5.59 -10.66
C ALA A 30 1.29 -4.28 -11.12
N SER A 31 0.89 -3.44 -10.17
CA SER A 31 0.42 -2.09 -10.45
C SER A 31 1.61 -1.22 -10.77
N VAL A 32 1.56 -0.50 -11.89
CA VAL A 32 2.57 0.48 -12.25
C VAL A 32 1.89 1.83 -12.40
N THR A 33 2.38 2.81 -11.66
CA THR A 33 1.97 4.21 -11.74
C THR A 33 3.10 5.02 -12.33
N ILE A 34 2.81 5.85 -13.32
CA ILE A 34 3.75 6.85 -13.83
C ILE A 34 3.21 8.25 -13.51
N THR A 35 3.99 9.00 -12.73
CA THR A 35 3.72 10.41 -12.43
C THR A 35 4.56 11.26 -13.37
N TRP A 36 3.92 12.08 -14.20
CA TRP A 36 4.58 12.99 -15.13
C TRP A 36 4.50 14.44 -14.66
N THR A 37 5.53 15.24 -14.93
CA THR A 37 5.54 16.69 -14.69
C THR A 37 6.46 17.44 -15.66
N ASP A 38 6.05 18.64 -16.06
CA ASP A 38 6.90 19.62 -16.77
C ASP A 38 7.49 20.69 -15.82
N GLY A 39 7.35 20.50 -14.51
CA GLY A 39 7.74 21.46 -13.46
C GLY A 39 6.64 22.46 -13.10
N LYS A 40 5.60 22.59 -13.93
CA LYS A 40 4.43 23.44 -13.66
C LYS A 40 3.17 22.61 -13.42
N HIS A 41 2.97 21.60 -14.25
CA HIS A 41 1.82 20.71 -14.23
C HIS A 41 2.24 19.30 -13.83
N ASN A 42 1.29 18.51 -13.36
CA ASN A 42 1.49 17.09 -13.14
C ASN A 42 0.23 16.30 -13.47
N TYR A 43 0.40 15.01 -13.74
CA TYR A 43 -0.68 14.04 -13.74
C TYR A 43 -0.12 12.62 -13.60
N GLU A 44 -1.01 11.67 -13.34
CA GLU A 44 -0.66 10.27 -13.17
C GLU A 44 -1.40 9.38 -14.16
N LYS A 45 -0.75 8.28 -14.54
CA LYS A 45 -1.37 7.17 -15.27
C LYS A 45 -1.03 5.86 -14.60
N ASN A 46 -1.92 4.88 -14.74
CA ASN A 46 -1.77 3.56 -14.14
C ASN A 46 -1.93 2.47 -15.20
N THR A 47 -1.20 1.37 -15.04
CA THR A 47 -1.37 0.15 -15.81
C THR A 47 -1.03 -1.07 -14.96
N LEU A 48 -1.36 -2.26 -15.47
CA LEU A 48 -0.92 -3.53 -14.88
C LEU A 48 0.11 -4.19 -15.79
N THR A 49 1.08 -4.87 -15.20
CA THR A 49 2.06 -5.63 -15.97
C THR A 49 1.49 -6.89 -16.59
N GLY A 50 2.02 -7.27 -17.76
CA GLY A 50 1.75 -8.54 -18.42
C GLY A 50 2.33 -9.76 -17.68
N ILE A 51 2.13 -10.96 -18.26
CA ILE A 51 2.67 -12.23 -17.73
C ILE A 51 4.20 -12.26 -17.65
N ASP A 52 4.85 -11.49 -18.52
CA ASP A 52 6.29 -11.30 -18.60
C ASP A 52 6.77 -10.10 -17.76
N GLY A 53 5.88 -9.45 -17.00
CA GLY A 53 6.19 -8.27 -16.21
C GLY A 53 6.23 -6.97 -17.03
N TYR A 54 5.90 -7.00 -18.32
CA TYR A 54 5.99 -5.83 -19.20
C TYR A 54 4.97 -4.74 -18.87
N TYR A 55 5.38 -3.47 -18.96
CA TYR A 55 4.51 -2.30 -18.93
C TYR A 55 4.92 -1.26 -19.97
N GLU A 56 3.98 -0.41 -20.37
CA GLU A 56 4.20 0.69 -21.32
C GLU A 56 3.25 1.86 -21.04
N PHE A 57 3.76 3.08 -21.20
CA PHE A 57 3.02 4.33 -21.16
C PHE A 57 3.38 5.23 -22.34
N SER A 58 2.38 5.94 -22.87
CA SER A 58 2.58 7.09 -23.73
C SER A 58 2.47 8.38 -22.91
N LEU A 59 3.46 9.26 -23.05
CA LEU A 59 3.55 10.52 -22.31
C LEU A 59 4.15 11.64 -23.19
N PRO A 60 3.97 12.91 -22.83
CA PRO A 60 4.70 14.03 -23.42
C PRO A 60 6.16 14.09 -22.95
N VAL A 61 6.96 14.91 -23.63
CA VAL A 61 8.32 15.27 -23.18
C VAL A 61 8.23 15.96 -21.83
N GLY A 62 9.03 15.54 -20.86
CA GLY A 62 9.01 16.09 -19.50
C GLY A 62 9.79 15.22 -18.52
N ASN A 63 9.51 15.35 -17.23
CA ASN A 63 10.05 14.45 -16.21
C ASN A 63 8.99 13.43 -15.80
N ALA A 64 9.40 12.20 -15.55
CA ALA A 64 8.53 11.16 -15.04
C ALA A 64 9.17 10.40 -13.88
N ASN A 65 8.35 9.94 -12.94
CA ASN A 65 8.72 8.95 -11.94
C ASN A 65 7.81 7.72 -12.11
N ILE A 66 8.37 6.53 -12.07
CA ILE A 66 7.61 5.28 -12.15
C ILE A 66 7.66 4.62 -10.79
N SER A 67 6.49 4.32 -10.24
CA SER A 67 6.32 3.50 -9.04
C SER A 67 5.68 2.19 -9.45
N ALA A 68 6.21 1.07 -8.96
CA ALA A 68 5.59 -0.24 -9.14
C ALA A 68 5.29 -0.87 -7.79
N GLU A 69 4.17 -1.57 -7.70
CA GLU A 69 3.70 -2.26 -6.51
C GLU A 69 3.23 -3.66 -6.86
N TYR A 70 3.53 -4.62 -6.00
CA TYR A 70 3.07 -5.99 -6.15
C TYR A 70 2.63 -6.58 -4.82
N SER A 71 1.40 -7.05 -4.79
CA SER A 71 0.75 -7.55 -3.58
C SER A 71 0.62 -9.06 -3.58
N LYS A 72 0.72 -9.65 -2.39
CA LYS A 72 0.48 -11.07 -2.14
C LYS A 72 -0.39 -11.24 -0.90
N GLN A 73 -1.31 -12.19 -0.96
CA GLN A 73 -2.07 -12.63 0.21
C GLN A 73 -1.53 -13.96 0.73
N ARG A 74 -1.35 -14.08 2.06
CA ARG A 74 -0.90 -15.28 2.77
C ARG A 74 -1.86 -15.56 3.94
N GLY A 75 -2.93 -16.30 3.66
CA GLY A 75 -4.01 -16.46 4.64
C GLY A 75 -4.70 -15.13 4.93
N ASN A 76 -4.59 -14.64 6.17
CA ASN A 76 -5.14 -13.36 6.62
C ASN A 76 -4.21 -12.17 6.32
N GLU A 77 -2.94 -12.43 6.02
CA GLU A 77 -1.95 -11.40 5.75
C GLU A 77 -2.08 -10.91 4.29
N TYR A 78 -2.06 -9.58 4.13
CA TYR A 78 -1.91 -8.89 2.86
C TYR A 78 -0.61 -8.09 2.91
N ILE A 79 0.28 -8.32 1.96
CA ILE A 79 1.56 -7.62 1.90
C ILE A 79 1.84 -7.12 0.49
N THR A 80 2.25 -5.86 0.40
CA THR A 80 2.61 -5.17 -0.84
C THR A 80 4.07 -4.76 -0.75
N VAL A 81 4.85 -5.11 -1.76
CA VAL A 81 6.21 -4.58 -1.96
C VAL A 81 6.17 -3.51 -3.04
N SER A 82 6.96 -2.46 -2.88
CA SER A 82 7.01 -1.34 -3.81
C SER A 82 8.45 -0.90 -4.09
N ASN A 83 8.63 -0.26 -5.24
CA ASN A 83 9.87 0.44 -5.59
C ASN A 83 9.55 1.55 -6.59
N SER A 84 10.43 2.54 -6.69
CA SER A 84 10.30 3.62 -7.68
C SER A 84 11.64 3.94 -8.34
N THR A 85 11.58 4.55 -9.53
CA THR A 85 12.79 4.95 -10.27
C THR A 85 13.36 6.29 -9.80
N GLY A 86 12.58 7.07 -9.04
CA GLY A 86 12.79 8.51 -8.93
C GLY A 86 12.48 9.23 -10.25
N TYR A 87 12.53 10.57 -10.23
CA TYR A 87 12.29 11.37 -11.42
C TYR A 87 13.45 11.27 -12.43
N PHE A 88 13.12 11.08 -13.70
CA PHE A 88 14.03 11.12 -14.84
C PHE A 88 13.40 11.86 -16.02
N VAL A 89 14.24 12.37 -16.91
CA VAL A 89 13.80 13.07 -18.13
C VAL A 89 13.33 12.06 -19.18
N VAL A 90 12.21 12.36 -19.82
CA VAL A 90 11.62 11.60 -20.92
C VAL A 90 11.66 12.47 -22.17
N ASP A 91 12.41 12.04 -23.19
CA ASP A 91 12.46 12.66 -24.51
C ASP A 91 12.63 11.57 -25.60
N GLY A 92 11.50 11.00 -26.02
CA GLY A 92 11.46 9.87 -26.96
C GLY A 92 11.08 8.55 -26.30
N THR A 93 11.82 7.47 -26.57
CA THR A 93 11.56 6.14 -25.98
C THR A 93 12.55 5.84 -24.87
N GLU A 94 12.03 5.62 -23.67
CA GLU A 94 12.81 5.30 -22.46
C GLU A 94 12.52 3.87 -21.99
N TRP A 95 13.59 3.10 -21.73
CA TRP A 95 13.51 1.79 -21.10
C TRP A 95 13.88 1.88 -19.61
N LYS A 96 12.94 1.53 -18.73
CA LYS A 96 13.13 1.53 -17.28
C LYS A 96 12.63 0.21 -16.70
N ASN A 97 13.54 -0.64 -16.24
CA ASN A 97 13.14 -1.83 -15.51
C ASN A 97 13.05 -1.50 -14.02
N ILE A 98 12.09 -2.12 -13.33
CA ILE A 98 11.93 -1.98 -11.88
C ILE A 98 12.11 -3.34 -11.25
N THR A 99 12.90 -3.39 -10.18
CA THR A 99 13.09 -4.60 -9.38
C THR A 99 12.51 -4.33 -7.99
N LEU A 100 11.40 -4.99 -7.68
CA LEU A 100 10.77 -4.98 -6.37
C LEU A 100 11.60 -5.82 -5.39
N PRO A 101 11.64 -5.45 -4.11
CA PRO A 101 12.27 -6.27 -3.08
C PRO A 101 11.51 -7.60 -2.94
N ALA A 102 12.19 -8.58 -2.32
CA ALA A 102 11.50 -9.79 -1.90
C ALA A 102 10.49 -9.44 -0.81
N PHE A 103 9.39 -10.20 -0.74
CA PHE A 103 8.47 -10.09 0.38
C PHE A 103 9.19 -10.47 1.69
N PRO A 104 9.07 -9.66 2.75
CA PRO A 104 9.66 -9.98 4.04
C PRO A 104 9.03 -11.23 4.68
N GLU A 105 9.77 -11.78 5.64
CA GLU A 105 9.31 -12.85 6.52
C GLU A 105 8.75 -12.26 7.81
N ASP A 106 7.68 -12.87 8.31
CA ASP A 106 7.10 -12.51 9.60
C ASP A 106 7.97 -13.04 10.72
N THR A 107 8.62 -12.11 11.42
CA THR A 107 9.64 -12.41 12.43
C THR A 107 9.36 -11.73 13.77
N VAL A 108 8.31 -10.91 13.85
CA VAL A 108 7.87 -10.25 15.08
C VAL A 108 6.60 -10.93 15.57
N LEU A 109 6.63 -11.41 16.81
CA LEU A 109 5.44 -11.92 17.49
C LEU A 109 4.83 -10.81 18.35
N ILE A 110 3.58 -10.43 18.07
CA ILE A 110 2.79 -9.57 18.94
C ILE A 110 1.75 -10.43 19.63
N LYS A 111 1.66 -10.35 20.95
CA LYS A 111 0.70 -11.10 21.74
C LYS A 111 0.17 -10.29 22.90
N GLY A 112 -0.96 -10.68 23.44
CA GLY A 112 -1.57 -9.99 24.57
C GLY A 112 -3.03 -10.37 24.67
N HIS A 113 -3.81 -9.50 25.32
CA HIS A 113 -5.23 -9.72 25.49
C HIS A 113 -6.05 -8.50 25.09
N VAL A 114 -7.32 -8.76 24.74
CA VAL A 114 -8.32 -7.73 24.49
C VAL A 114 -9.30 -7.71 25.65
N TYR A 115 -9.48 -6.53 26.27
CA TYR A 115 -10.37 -6.35 27.42
C TYR A 115 -11.40 -5.24 27.20
N ASP A 116 -12.51 -5.35 27.90
CA ASP A 116 -13.47 -4.27 28.10
C ASP A 116 -12.88 -3.24 29.07
N ASN A 117 -12.73 -1.99 28.64
CA ASN A 117 -12.05 -0.95 29.42
C ASN A 117 -12.81 -0.53 30.69
N LYS A 118 -14.08 -0.93 30.87
CA LYS A 118 -14.89 -0.63 32.06
C LYS A 118 -14.93 -1.78 33.05
N THR A 119 -15.14 -3.00 32.56
CA THR A 119 -15.30 -4.18 33.41
C THR A 119 -13.99 -4.93 33.66
N GLY A 120 -13.00 -4.74 32.79
CA GLY A 120 -11.76 -5.52 32.79
C GLY A 120 -11.97 -6.98 32.33
N MET A 121 -13.17 -7.34 31.87
CA MET A 121 -13.45 -8.68 31.37
C MET A 121 -12.81 -8.90 30.00
N PRO A 122 -12.35 -10.13 29.68
CA PRO A 122 -11.81 -10.45 28.37
C PRO A 122 -12.89 -10.38 27.28
N ILE A 123 -12.49 -9.92 26.10
CA ILE A 123 -13.35 -9.87 24.92
C ILE A 123 -12.90 -10.96 23.95
N ALA A 124 -13.73 -11.99 23.81
CA ALA A 124 -13.52 -13.06 22.84
C ALA A 124 -13.93 -12.64 21.42
N ASN A 125 -13.28 -13.25 20.43
CA ASN A 125 -13.54 -13.03 19.00
C ASN A 125 -13.45 -11.54 18.58
N ALA A 126 -12.63 -10.74 19.28
CA ALA A 126 -12.26 -9.42 18.82
C ALA A 126 -11.29 -9.55 17.64
N ASN A 127 -11.51 -8.79 16.58
CA ASN A 127 -10.58 -8.72 15.45
C ASN A 127 -9.38 -7.88 15.87
N VAL A 128 -8.21 -8.51 16.00
CA VAL A 128 -6.94 -7.84 16.28
C VAL A 128 -6.15 -7.76 14.98
N SER A 129 -5.87 -6.54 14.54
CA SER A 129 -5.18 -6.29 13.27
C SER A 129 -3.98 -5.39 13.47
N ALA A 130 -2.93 -5.64 12.70
CA ALA A 130 -1.75 -4.80 12.65
C ALA A 130 -1.45 -4.33 11.22
N THR A 131 -1.06 -3.06 11.10
CA THR A 131 -0.41 -2.51 9.91
C THR A 131 1.07 -2.36 10.20
N PHE A 132 1.90 -2.69 9.21
CA PHE A 132 3.34 -2.74 9.38
C PHE A 132 4.04 -2.36 8.08
N HIS A 133 4.97 -1.41 8.12
CA HIS A 133 5.52 -0.81 6.89
C HIS A 133 6.92 -0.24 7.05
N ASN A 134 7.59 -0.09 5.91
CA ASN A 134 8.78 0.74 5.74
C ASN A 134 8.77 1.36 4.33
N ASP A 135 9.90 1.91 3.89
CA ASP A 135 10.01 2.58 2.58
C ASP A 135 9.76 1.67 1.37
N PHE A 136 9.79 0.34 1.56
CA PHE A 136 9.80 -0.65 0.47
C PHE A 136 8.62 -1.64 0.54
N PHE A 137 7.87 -1.67 1.63
CA PHE A 137 6.69 -2.51 1.74
C PHE A 137 5.67 -1.97 2.73
N TYR A 138 4.42 -2.37 2.51
CA TYR A 138 3.30 -2.17 3.41
C TYR A 138 2.59 -3.51 3.62
N GLY A 139 2.30 -3.84 4.87
CA GLY A 139 1.64 -5.07 5.27
C GLY A 139 0.46 -4.81 6.21
N PHE A 140 -0.50 -5.72 6.14
CA PHE A 140 -1.65 -5.81 7.01
C PHE A 140 -1.87 -7.27 7.38
N ASN A 141 -2.03 -7.57 8.65
CA ASN A 141 -2.36 -8.91 9.12
C ASN A 141 -3.39 -8.83 10.24
N PHE A 142 -4.19 -9.88 10.41
CA PHE A 142 -5.17 -9.95 11.49
C PHE A 142 -5.38 -11.36 12.03
N THR A 143 -5.80 -11.39 13.28
CA THR A 143 -6.18 -12.58 14.06
C THR A 143 -7.41 -12.28 14.89
N PHE A 144 -7.95 -13.28 15.57
CA PHE A 144 -9.05 -13.10 16.52
C PHE A 144 -8.62 -13.51 17.92
N SER A 145 -9.11 -12.81 18.94
CA SER A 145 -8.89 -13.19 20.33
C SER A 145 -9.69 -14.45 20.69
N ASP A 146 -9.13 -15.28 21.57
CA ASP A 146 -9.76 -16.50 22.08
C ASP A 146 -10.80 -16.22 23.18
N GLU A 147 -11.37 -17.27 23.80
CA GLU A 147 -12.37 -17.16 24.88
C GLU A 147 -11.88 -16.39 26.12
N ASN A 148 -10.55 -16.34 26.33
CA ASN A 148 -9.91 -15.59 27.41
C ASN A 148 -9.42 -14.21 26.93
N GLY A 149 -9.78 -13.79 25.71
CA GLY A 149 -9.35 -12.53 25.12
C GLY A 149 -7.91 -12.54 24.62
N TYR A 150 -7.20 -13.67 24.71
CA TYR A 150 -5.80 -13.79 24.30
C TYR A 150 -5.65 -13.83 22.78
N TYR A 151 -4.60 -13.22 22.25
CA TYR A 151 -4.28 -13.26 20.83
C TYR A 151 -2.77 -13.39 20.58
N GLU A 152 -2.42 -13.95 19.43
CA GLU A 152 -1.07 -13.94 18.86
C GLU A 152 -1.14 -13.55 17.38
N LEU A 153 -0.25 -12.67 16.95
CA LEU A 153 -0.14 -12.18 15.59
C LEU A 153 1.33 -12.07 15.18
N TRP A 154 1.68 -12.73 14.07
CA TRP A 154 3.01 -12.63 13.47
C TRP A 154 3.00 -11.56 12.37
N VAL A 155 4.01 -10.70 12.38
CA VAL A 155 4.19 -9.65 11.36
C VAL A 155 5.67 -9.46 11.03
N SER A 156 5.94 -8.77 9.93
CA SER A 156 7.30 -8.46 9.48
C SER A 156 7.91 -7.29 10.29
N ALA A 157 9.19 -7.42 10.63
CA ALA A 157 9.95 -6.40 11.36
C ALA A 157 9.99 -5.06 10.61
N SER A 158 9.39 -4.03 11.20
CA SER A 158 9.18 -2.72 10.56
C SER A 158 8.55 -1.72 11.54
N ASN A 159 8.00 -0.60 11.04
CA ASN A 159 7.18 0.30 11.83
C ASN A 159 5.75 -0.27 11.96
N ILE A 160 5.32 -0.57 13.19
CA ILE A 160 4.09 -1.34 13.48
C ILE A 160 3.07 -0.48 14.23
N THR A 161 1.82 -0.58 13.79
CA THR A 161 0.62 -0.15 14.52
C THR A 161 -0.33 -1.32 14.67
N ILE A 162 -0.87 -1.53 15.86
CA ILE A 162 -1.81 -2.62 16.17
C ILE A 162 -3.09 -2.05 16.79
N GLY A 163 -4.23 -2.65 16.49
CA GLY A 163 -5.49 -2.29 17.10
C GLY A 163 -6.47 -3.45 17.16
N ALA A 164 -7.54 -3.27 17.91
CA ALA A 164 -8.61 -4.24 18.04
C ALA A 164 -9.99 -3.62 17.82
N VAL A 165 -10.88 -4.40 17.22
CA VAL A 165 -12.30 -4.06 17.01
C VAL A 165 -13.16 -5.23 17.47
N ALA A 166 -14.24 -4.93 18.18
CA ALA A 166 -15.27 -5.90 18.54
C ALA A 166 -16.66 -5.28 18.40
N GLY A 167 -17.67 -6.10 18.06
CA GLY A 167 -19.04 -5.63 17.95
C GLY A 167 -19.55 -5.05 19.28
N GLY A 168 -20.10 -3.84 19.25
CA GLY A 168 -20.57 -3.16 20.46
C GLY A 168 -19.50 -2.35 21.19
N TYR A 169 -18.30 -2.24 20.63
CA TYR A 169 -17.19 -1.49 21.22
C TYR A 169 -16.63 -0.44 20.26
N TYR A 170 -16.09 0.63 20.83
CA TYR A 170 -15.17 1.55 20.17
C TYR A 170 -13.77 0.94 20.19
N TYR A 171 -13.06 1.07 19.07
CA TYR A 171 -11.78 0.43 18.84
C TYR A 171 -10.66 1.04 19.71
N ASP A 172 -9.59 0.26 19.91
CA ASP A 172 -8.32 0.75 20.49
C ASP A 172 -7.19 0.52 19.50
N VAL A 173 -6.25 1.46 19.44
CA VAL A 173 -5.07 1.44 18.56
C VAL A 173 -3.83 1.87 19.34
N LYS A 174 -2.72 1.16 19.11
CA LYS A 174 -1.41 1.41 19.70
C LYS A 174 -0.35 1.48 18.60
N MET A 175 0.40 2.58 18.58
CA MET A 175 1.58 2.74 17.73
C MET A 175 2.80 2.19 18.46
N LEU A 176 3.39 1.11 17.95
CA LEU A 176 4.58 0.48 18.56
C LEU A 176 5.88 1.07 18.03
N GLY A 177 5.82 1.77 16.88
CA GLY A 177 7.02 2.28 16.20
C GLY A 177 7.81 1.15 15.54
N THR A 178 9.11 1.38 15.35
CA THR A 178 10.02 0.40 14.74
C THR A 178 10.32 -0.76 15.69
N VAL A 179 10.02 -1.99 15.25
CA VAL A 179 10.29 -3.24 15.97
C VAL A 179 11.22 -4.13 15.15
N GLY A 180 12.29 -4.65 15.78
CA GLY A 180 13.31 -5.46 15.13
C GLY A 180 12.92 -6.93 14.94
N ALA A 181 13.63 -7.60 14.03
CA ALA A 181 13.39 -9.01 13.72
C ALA A 181 13.67 -9.94 14.91
N GLY A 182 12.80 -10.92 15.10
CA GLY A 182 12.86 -11.89 16.21
C GLY A 182 12.31 -11.36 17.54
N GLU A 183 11.90 -10.09 17.61
CA GLU A 183 11.33 -9.52 18.84
C GLU A 183 9.93 -10.05 19.15
N THR A 184 9.60 -10.10 20.44
CA THR A 184 8.25 -10.35 20.94
C THR A 184 7.72 -9.13 21.68
N ARG A 185 6.52 -8.66 21.33
CA ARG A 185 5.84 -7.54 21.98
C ARG A 185 4.59 -8.02 22.70
N ASN A 186 4.48 -7.66 23.98
CA ASN A 186 3.27 -7.89 24.78
C ASN A 186 2.43 -6.61 24.76
N VAL A 187 1.23 -6.66 24.18
CA VAL A 187 0.37 -5.49 23.97
C VAL A 187 -1.07 -5.85 24.34
N ASP A 188 -1.55 -5.30 25.46
CA ASP A 188 -2.97 -5.40 25.80
C ASP A 188 -3.76 -4.25 25.14
N LEU A 189 -4.97 -4.55 24.67
CA LEU A 189 -5.86 -3.62 23.98
C LEU A 189 -7.16 -3.49 24.76
N CYS A 190 -7.56 -2.26 25.08
CA CYS A 190 -8.70 -1.99 25.94
C CYS A 190 -9.80 -1.28 25.14
N LEU A 191 -10.87 -1.99 24.80
CA LEU A 191 -11.96 -1.47 24.00
C LEU A 191 -13.01 -0.78 24.87
N GLU A 192 -13.51 0.37 24.42
CA GLU A 192 -14.51 1.15 25.16
C GLU A 192 -15.94 0.74 24.74
N PRO A 193 -16.80 0.26 25.64
CA PRO A 193 -18.12 -0.24 25.27
C PRO A 193 -19.05 0.89 24.78
N LEU A 194 -19.76 0.63 23.69
CA LEU A 194 -20.77 1.51 23.12
C LEU A 194 -22.12 1.25 23.81
N VAL A 195 -22.36 1.96 24.90
CA VAL A 195 -23.49 1.74 25.81
C VAL A 195 -24.69 2.66 25.58
N GLY A 196 -24.53 3.72 24.80
CA GLY A 196 -25.60 4.68 24.51
C GLY A 196 -25.98 4.73 23.03
N ILE A 197 -27.17 5.27 22.75
CA ILE A 197 -27.62 5.58 21.39
C ILE A 197 -27.90 7.08 21.28
N VAL A 198 -27.35 7.73 20.25
CA VAL A 198 -27.72 9.10 19.87
C VAL A 198 -28.32 9.05 18.48
N LYS A 199 -29.54 9.56 18.32
CA LYS A 199 -30.23 9.58 17.03
C LYS A 199 -31.11 10.79 16.87
N GLY A 200 -31.49 11.09 15.65
CA GLY A 200 -32.35 12.22 15.39
C GLY A 200 -32.72 12.35 13.92
N TYR A 201 -33.49 13.40 13.66
CA TYR A 201 -33.81 13.87 12.32
C TYR A 201 -33.19 15.24 12.07
N ILE A 202 -32.67 15.43 10.87
CA ILE A 202 -32.13 16.69 10.37
C ILE A 202 -33.13 17.27 9.37
N LYS A 203 -33.57 18.49 9.63
CA LYS A 203 -34.57 19.17 8.80
C LYS A 203 -34.14 20.59 8.49
N ASP A 204 -34.58 21.06 7.35
CA ASP A 204 -34.51 22.47 7.02
C ASP A 204 -35.44 23.27 7.94
N LYS A 205 -34.96 24.44 8.38
CA LYS A 205 -35.65 25.29 9.36
C LYS A 205 -36.98 25.85 8.87
N ASP A 206 -37.06 26.22 7.60
CA ASP A 206 -38.17 26.99 7.08
C ASP A 206 -39.19 26.11 6.35
N THR A 207 -38.70 25.13 5.59
CA THR A 207 -39.54 24.18 4.83
C THR A 207 -39.96 22.96 5.65
N ALA A 208 -39.27 22.67 6.76
CA ALA A 208 -39.43 21.46 7.57
C ALA A 208 -39.19 20.14 6.82
N LEU A 209 -38.63 20.20 5.60
CA LEU A 209 -38.26 19.04 4.81
C LEU A 209 -37.01 18.35 5.37
N PRO A 210 -36.88 17.03 5.22
CA PRO A 210 -35.70 16.31 5.67
C PRO A 210 -34.47 16.67 4.84
N ILE A 211 -33.31 16.81 5.50
CA ILE A 211 -32.02 17.01 4.84
C ILE A 211 -31.31 15.67 4.76
N LYS A 212 -31.18 15.14 3.54
CA LYS A 212 -30.45 13.89 3.25
C LYS A 212 -28.98 14.15 2.98
N ASN A 213 -28.14 13.14 3.17
CA ASN A 213 -26.69 13.18 2.94
C ASN A 213 -25.97 14.30 3.71
N ALA A 214 -26.56 14.80 4.80
CA ALA A 214 -25.84 15.69 5.71
C ALA A 214 -24.76 14.88 6.41
N TYR A 215 -23.54 15.40 6.46
CA TYR A 215 -22.43 14.81 7.18
C TYR A 215 -22.61 15.09 8.67
N VAL A 216 -22.70 14.04 9.47
CA VAL A 216 -22.92 14.13 10.92
C VAL A 216 -21.72 13.55 11.63
N MET A 217 -21.07 14.35 12.47
CA MET A 217 -19.97 13.94 13.33
C MET A 217 -20.42 13.99 14.78
N ILE A 218 -20.21 12.91 15.53
CA ILE A 218 -20.34 12.88 16.98
C ILE A 218 -18.97 12.69 17.61
N PHE A 219 -18.66 13.47 18.64
CA PHE A 219 -17.38 13.39 19.34
C PHE A 219 -17.52 13.63 20.84
N GLY A 220 -16.70 12.92 21.62
CA GLY A 220 -16.63 13.08 23.06
C GLY A 220 -15.76 14.28 23.46
N ARG A 221 -16.17 15.05 24.47
CA ARG A 221 -15.44 16.28 24.87
C ARG A 221 -14.16 16.05 25.66
N ASN A 222 -14.02 14.90 26.32
CA ASN A 222 -12.87 14.55 27.18
C ASN A 222 -12.35 13.14 26.88
N THR A 223 -12.56 12.66 25.65
CA THR A 223 -12.22 11.30 25.22
C THR A 223 -11.75 11.36 23.77
N SER A 224 -11.03 10.36 23.29
CA SER A 224 -10.70 10.22 21.86
C SER A 224 -11.87 9.71 21.01
N PHE A 225 -13.05 9.46 21.59
CA PHE A 225 -14.21 8.98 20.85
C PHE A 225 -14.66 9.97 19.78
N GLY A 226 -14.72 9.50 18.54
CA GLY A 226 -15.31 10.19 17.41
C GLY A 226 -15.92 9.18 16.45
N ASN A 227 -17.07 9.51 15.87
CA ASN A 227 -17.71 8.71 14.84
C ASN A 227 -18.47 9.61 13.84
N VAL A 228 -18.68 9.10 12.64
CA VAL A 228 -19.30 9.85 11.52
C VAL A 228 -20.37 9.01 10.85
N THR A 229 -21.42 9.67 10.36
CA THR A 229 -22.45 9.05 9.53
C THR A 229 -23.05 10.10 8.61
N PHE A 230 -23.90 9.65 7.69
CA PHE A 230 -24.68 10.54 6.84
C PHE A 230 -26.17 10.35 7.13
N SER A 231 -26.93 11.44 7.10
CA SER A 231 -28.38 11.33 7.19
C SER A 231 -28.97 10.62 5.96
N ASN A 232 -29.98 9.79 6.17
CA ASN A 232 -30.67 9.11 5.07
C ASN A 232 -31.73 10.01 4.41
N ASP A 233 -32.51 9.47 3.46
CA ASP A 233 -33.56 10.22 2.74
C ASP A 233 -34.66 10.84 3.63
N SER A 234 -34.86 10.29 4.83
CA SER A 234 -35.79 10.84 5.83
C SER A 234 -35.12 11.86 6.76
N GLY A 235 -33.85 12.18 6.53
CA GLY A 235 -33.02 13.01 7.40
C GLY A 235 -32.59 12.31 8.69
N TYR A 236 -32.78 10.99 8.80
CA TYR A 236 -32.48 10.24 10.02
C TYR A 236 -30.99 9.91 10.12
N TYR A 237 -30.43 10.03 11.31
CA TYR A 237 -29.09 9.57 11.66
C TYR A 237 -29.09 8.84 13.00
N GLU A 238 -28.12 7.94 13.21
CA GLU A 238 -27.97 7.19 14.45
C GLU A 238 -26.49 6.84 14.71
N PHE A 239 -26.11 6.93 15.99
CA PHE A 239 -24.83 6.49 16.52
C PHE A 239 -25.04 5.59 17.72
N ARG A 240 -24.18 4.57 17.83
CA ARG A 240 -23.85 3.97 19.13
C ARG A 240 -22.64 4.71 19.70
N VAL A 241 -22.70 5.07 20.98
CA VAL A 241 -21.70 5.91 21.63
C VAL A 241 -21.25 5.32 22.95
N ILE A 242 -20.06 5.70 23.40
CA ILE A 242 -19.60 5.42 24.76
C ILE A 242 -20.40 6.26 25.77
N GLU A 243 -20.29 5.93 27.06
CA GLU A 243 -20.82 6.80 28.12
C GLU A 243 -20.03 8.12 28.18
N GLY A 244 -20.72 9.25 28.35
CA GLY A 244 -20.07 10.53 28.64
C GLY A 244 -20.69 11.73 27.94
N ASN A 245 -19.97 12.84 27.97
CA ASN A 245 -20.39 14.09 27.34
C ASN A 245 -20.04 14.10 25.85
N MET A 246 -21.08 14.12 25.02
CA MET A 246 -21.00 14.11 23.55
C MET A 246 -21.41 15.45 22.97
N SER A 247 -20.83 15.84 21.85
CA SER A 247 -21.27 16.93 20.98
C SER A 247 -21.57 16.37 19.59
N VAL A 248 -22.50 16.99 18.86
CA VAL A 248 -22.77 16.66 17.46
C VAL A 248 -22.49 17.89 16.60
N MET A 249 -21.77 17.70 15.50
CA MET A 249 -21.59 18.67 14.44
C MET A 249 -22.27 18.15 13.18
N VAL A 250 -22.97 19.02 12.48
CA VAL A 250 -23.65 18.70 11.22
C VAL A 250 -23.25 19.70 10.15
N GLU A 251 -22.85 19.16 9.00
CA GLU A 251 -22.48 19.91 7.81
C GLU A 251 -23.35 19.43 6.64
N ALA A 252 -23.84 20.36 5.84
CA ALA A 252 -24.60 20.07 4.63
C ALA A 252 -24.40 21.19 3.61
N SER A 253 -24.26 20.82 2.33
CA SER A 253 -24.13 21.81 1.25
C SER A 253 -25.34 22.73 1.21
N ASP A 254 -25.09 24.03 1.06
CA ASP A 254 -26.11 25.10 1.08
C ASP A 254 -26.78 25.36 2.44
N TYR A 255 -26.19 24.86 3.54
CA TYR A 255 -26.64 25.14 4.90
C TYR A 255 -25.50 25.67 5.76
N PHE A 256 -25.87 26.42 6.80
CA PHE A 256 -24.93 26.75 7.87
C PHE A 256 -24.74 25.54 8.79
N ASP A 257 -23.48 25.29 9.15
CA ASP A 257 -23.10 24.21 10.04
C ASP A 257 -23.74 24.39 11.41
N GLU A 258 -24.17 23.28 12.01
CA GLU A 258 -24.77 23.27 13.33
C GLU A 258 -23.90 22.49 14.31
N LEU A 259 -23.44 23.17 15.36
CA LEU A 259 -22.76 22.56 16.49
C LEU A 259 -23.72 22.47 17.68
N ILE A 260 -24.10 21.25 18.04
CA ILE A 260 -24.91 20.98 19.22
C ILE A 260 -24.03 21.02 20.48
N PRO A 261 -24.39 21.84 21.50
CA PRO A 261 -23.65 21.89 22.75
C PRO A 261 -23.54 20.52 23.43
N PRO A 262 -22.54 20.31 24.30
CA PRO A 262 -22.34 19.04 24.95
C PRO A 262 -23.57 18.57 25.74
N PHE A 263 -23.93 17.31 25.58
CA PHE A 263 -24.94 16.63 26.38
C PHE A 263 -24.39 15.30 26.88
N TYR A 264 -24.81 14.90 28.08
CA TYR A 264 -24.40 13.63 28.67
C TYR A 264 -25.24 12.48 28.14
N VAL A 265 -24.61 11.35 27.81
CA VAL A 265 -25.24 10.07 27.45
C VAL A 265 -24.84 9.02 28.48
N GLY A 266 -25.82 8.46 29.19
CA GLY A 266 -25.63 7.40 30.17
C GLY A 266 -25.68 5.99 29.58
N VAL A 267 -25.38 4.99 30.41
CA VAL A 267 -25.46 3.56 30.06
C VAL A 267 -26.90 3.17 29.71
N GLY A 268 -27.09 2.53 28.55
CA GLY A 268 -28.39 2.11 28.02
C GLY A 268 -29.28 3.26 27.54
N GLU A 269 -28.82 4.50 27.63
CA GLU A 269 -29.62 5.67 27.30
C GLU A 269 -29.76 5.85 25.79
N THR A 270 -30.96 6.22 25.35
CA THR A 270 -31.19 6.73 24.00
C THR A 270 -31.50 8.23 24.05
N LYS A 271 -30.62 9.05 23.47
CA LYS A 271 -30.85 10.49 23.29
C LYS A 271 -31.40 10.78 21.90
N TRP A 272 -32.53 11.48 21.88
CA TRP A 272 -33.08 12.09 20.66
C TRP A 272 -32.54 13.52 20.53
N VAL A 273 -31.77 13.76 19.47
CA VAL A 273 -31.18 15.05 19.14
C VAL A 273 -31.69 15.44 17.75
N ASN A 274 -32.85 16.06 17.68
CA ASN A 274 -33.35 16.58 16.41
C ASN A 274 -32.64 17.89 16.10
N ILE A 275 -32.20 18.04 14.85
CA ILE A 275 -31.38 19.16 14.40
C ILE A 275 -32.13 19.88 13.30
N THR A 276 -32.07 21.21 13.37
CA THR A 276 -32.69 22.08 12.40
C THR A 276 -31.61 22.99 11.84
N MET A 277 -31.36 22.88 10.54
CA MET A 277 -30.33 23.66 9.85
C MET A 277 -30.97 24.82 9.09
N THR A 278 -30.25 25.93 8.99
CA THR A 278 -30.69 27.10 8.23
C THR A 278 -30.03 27.04 6.85
N HIS A 279 -30.81 26.97 5.78
CA HIS A 279 -30.28 27.06 4.41
C HIS A 279 -29.78 28.48 4.12
N PHE A 280 -28.92 28.60 3.11
CA PHE A 280 -28.50 29.90 2.60
C PHE A 280 -29.66 30.60 1.88
N VAL A 281 -29.58 31.92 1.73
CA VAL A 281 -30.47 32.62 0.80
C VAL A 281 -30.33 32.05 -0.61
N ASP A 282 -31.37 32.20 -1.42
CA ASP A 282 -31.28 31.96 -2.86
C ASP A 282 -30.12 32.76 -3.46
N ASP A 283 -29.53 32.21 -4.53
CA ASP A 283 -28.47 32.89 -5.24
C ASP A 283 -28.92 34.28 -5.69
N ASN A 284 -28.20 35.30 -5.24
CA ASN A 284 -28.57 36.71 -5.39
C ASN A 284 -27.39 37.59 -5.84
N ALA A 285 -26.25 36.98 -6.16
CA ALA A 285 -25.08 37.64 -6.73
C ALA A 285 -24.51 36.79 -7.87
N TRP A 286 -23.61 37.35 -8.68
CA TRP A 286 -23.08 36.69 -9.87
C TRP A 286 -21.56 36.75 -9.92
N VAL A 287 -20.94 35.61 -10.23
CA VAL A 287 -19.51 35.48 -10.49
C VAL A 287 -19.33 35.26 -11.99
N VAL A 288 -18.63 36.20 -12.61
CA VAL A 288 -18.49 36.31 -14.06
C VAL A 288 -17.03 36.36 -14.44
N GLY A 289 -16.67 35.68 -15.53
CA GLY A 289 -15.34 35.74 -16.09
C GLY A 289 -15.26 34.99 -17.41
N ARG A 290 -14.03 34.77 -17.89
CA ARG A 290 -13.80 33.98 -19.10
C ARG A 290 -12.78 32.88 -18.85
N VAL A 291 -12.88 31.83 -19.65
CA VAL A 291 -11.89 30.77 -19.75
C VAL A 291 -11.28 30.84 -21.14
N LEU A 292 -9.97 31.05 -21.20
CA LEU A 292 -9.20 31.27 -22.42
C LEU A 292 -8.06 30.24 -22.52
N ASP A 293 -7.56 30.04 -23.73
CA ASP A 293 -6.28 29.36 -23.94
C ASP A 293 -5.11 30.35 -23.82
N LYS A 294 -3.87 29.84 -23.84
CA LYS A 294 -2.65 30.67 -23.79
C LYS A 294 -2.52 31.73 -24.90
N ASN A 295 -3.29 31.61 -25.99
CA ASN A 295 -3.30 32.53 -27.12
C ASN A 295 -4.49 33.51 -27.03
N ASN A 296 -5.16 33.59 -25.87
CA ASN A 296 -6.39 34.36 -25.63
C ASN A 296 -7.58 33.93 -26.51
N GLN A 297 -7.60 32.69 -27.00
CA GLN A 297 -8.79 32.14 -27.68
C GLN A 297 -9.78 31.60 -26.65
N PRO A 298 -11.09 31.86 -26.83
CA PRO A 298 -12.10 31.41 -25.89
C PRO A 298 -12.25 29.89 -25.88
N ILE A 299 -12.34 29.31 -24.68
CA ILE A 299 -12.63 27.88 -24.50
C ILE A 299 -14.10 27.72 -24.14
N SER A 300 -14.88 27.23 -25.10
CA SER A 300 -16.31 26.98 -24.91
C SER A 300 -16.59 25.65 -24.23
N ASN A 301 -17.71 25.57 -23.51
CA ASN A 301 -18.18 24.36 -22.82
C ASN A 301 -17.10 23.78 -21.88
N ALA A 302 -16.29 24.65 -21.25
CA ALA A 302 -15.44 24.31 -20.11
C ALA A 302 -16.32 24.26 -18.86
N ASN A 303 -16.09 23.29 -17.98
CA ASN A 303 -16.76 23.24 -16.68
C ASN A 303 -16.14 24.30 -15.77
N VAL A 304 -16.97 25.06 -15.06
CA VAL A 304 -16.52 26.08 -14.12
C VAL A 304 -17.21 25.85 -12.79
N SER A 305 -16.43 25.69 -11.72
CA SER A 305 -16.92 25.49 -10.36
C SER A 305 -16.49 26.68 -9.51
N VAL A 306 -17.47 27.40 -8.97
CA VAL A 306 -17.27 28.49 -8.00
C VAL A 306 -17.44 27.90 -6.61
N VAL A 307 -16.40 28.06 -5.80
CA VAL A 307 -16.33 27.46 -4.48
C VAL A 307 -16.16 28.56 -3.44
N GLY A 308 -17.07 28.60 -2.48
CA GLY A 308 -17.16 29.69 -1.52
C GLY A 308 -17.71 29.24 -0.18
N SER A 309 -17.61 30.14 0.80
CA SER A 309 -18.17 29.97 2.13
C SER A 309 -18.92 31.22 2.56
N ILE A 310 -19.86 31.03 3.48
CA ILE A 310 -20.64 32.10 4.07
C ILE A 310 -20.43 32.07 5.58
N THR A 311 -20.09 33.22 6.15
CA THR A 311 -20.15 33.42 7.59
C THR A 311 -21.36 34.28 7.94
N LEU A 312 -22.22 33.82 8.86
CA LEU A 312 -23.40 34.55 9.32
C LEU A 312 -23.53 34.41 10.84
N PHE A 313 -23.43 35.51 11.58
CA PHE A 313 -23.46 35.51 13.06
C PHE A 313 -22.52 34.48 13.72
N GLY A 314 -21.34 34.24 13.14
CA GLY A 314 -20.36 33.28 13.65
C GLY A 314 -20.61 31.81 13.27
N LYS A 315 -21.66 31.52 12.50
CA LYS A 315 -21.83 30.25 11.80
C LYS A 315 -21.12 30.31 10.47
N ILE A 316 -20.59 29.18 10.01
CA ILE A 316 -20.00 29.00 8.70
C ILE A 316 -20.79 27.96 7.92
N GLY A 317 -20.72 28.01 6.61
CA GLY A 317 -21.11 26.90 5.75
C GLY A 317 -20.55 27.12 4.35
N ASP A 318 -20.42 26.03 3.60
CA ASP A 318 -19.81 26.02 2.27
C ASP A 318 -20.86 25.81 1.17
N PHE A 319 -20.57 26.37 -0.01
CA PHE A 319 -21.32 26.13 -1.23
C PHE A 319 -20.40 25.87 -2.41
N VAL A 320 -20.94 25.11 -3.37
CA VAL A 320 -20.37 24.93 -4.70
C VAL A 320 -21.45 25.28 -5.71
N ARG A 321 -21.10 26.08 -6.71
CA ARG A 321 -21.95 26.36 -7.87
C ARG A 321 -21.21 26.02 -9.13
N GLU A 322 -21.87 25.30 -10.01
CA GLU A 322 -21.28 24.84 -11.26
C GLU A 322 -21.98 25.47 -12.46
N GLY A 323 -21.20 25.78 -13.47
CA GLY A 323 -21.68 26.29 -14.74
C GLY A 323 -20.73 25.88 -15.86
N LYS A 324 -21.06 26.33 -17.07
CA LYS A 324 -20.20 26.12 -18.22
C LYS A 324 -19.98 27.40 -18.98
N THR A 325 -18.85 27.50 -19.64
CA THR A 325 -18.59 28.60 -20.55
C THR A 325 -19.43 28.50 -21.83
N ASP A 326 -19.85 29.65 -22.33
CA ASP A 326 -20.54 29.77 -23.61
C ASP A 326 -19.58 29.71 -24.81
N ALA A 327 -20.07 30.00 -26.02
CA ALA A 327 -19.29 29.96 -27.26
C ALA A 327 -18.11 30.96 -27.29
N ILE A 328 -18.17 32.02 -26.49
CA ILE A 328 -17.11 33.04 -26.36
C ILE A 328 -16.28 32.86 -25.08
N GLY A 329 -16.37 31.68 -24.44
CA GLY A 329 -15.58 31.33 -23.28
C GLY A 329 -16.04 32.01 -21.99
N HIS A 330 -17.18 32.67 -21.99
CA HIS A 330 -17.69 33.43 -20.85
C HIS A 330 -18.54 32.53 -19.94
N TYR A 331 -18.35 32.64 -18.63
CA TYR A 331 -19.21 32.02 -17.63
C TYR A 331 -19.92 33.10 -16.80
N ASN A 332 -21.14 32.79 -16.38
CA ASN A 332 -21.92 33.59 -15.45
C ASN A 332 -22.63 32.65 -14.49
N ILE A 333 -22.14 32.60 -13.25
CA ILE A 333 -22.61 31.65 -12.23
C ILE A 333 -23.19 32.44 -11.08
N SER A 334 -24.45 32.18 -10.73
CA SER A 334 -25.10 32.77 -9.58
C SER A 334 -24.59 32.13 -8.29
N VAL A 335 -24.47 32.91 -7.22
CA VAL A 335 -24.02 32.46 -5.90
C VAL A 335 -24.82 33.12 -4.78
N PRO A 336 -24.93 32.47 -3.60
CA PRO A 336 -25.60 33.07 -2.43
C PRO A 336 -24.69 34.09 -1.75
N ALA A 337 -25.14 35.35 -1.65
CA ALA A 337 -24.38 36.43 -1.03
C ALA A 337 -25.06 37.03 0.21
N TYR A 338 -24.24 37.37 1.21
CA TYR A 338 -24.63 38.09 2.43
C TYR A 338 -23.78 39.35 2.63
N ALA A 339 -24.36 40.35 3.30
CA ALA A 339 -23.71 41.63 3.56
C ALA A 339 -23.41 41.90 5.05
N LEU A 340 -22.36 42.68 5.28
CA LEU A 340 -21.95 43.15 6.59
C LEU A 340 -23.03 44.07 7.22
N PRO A 341 -23.12 44.15 8.56
CA PRO A 341 -22.25 43.50 9.55
C PRO A 341 -22.70 42.07 9.92
N TYR A 342 -23.82 41.60 9.38
CA TYR A 342 -24.49 40.40 9.87
C TYR A 342 -23.94 39.12 9.24
N GLY A 343 -23.56 39.17 7.97
CA GLY A 343 -22.92 38.07 7.27
C GLY A 343 -21.89 38.52 6.24
N MET A 344 -21.19 37.56 5.67
CA MET A 344 -20.16 37.77 4.66
C MET A 344 -20.05 36.53 3.80
N THR A 345 -20.15 36.71 2.48
CA THR A 345 -19.85 35.66 1.51
C THR A 345 -18.45 35.86 0.97
N THR A 346 -17.69 34.77 0.93
CA THR A 346 -16.33 34.72 0.43
C THR A 346 -16.21 33.64 -0.64
N ILE A 347 -15.78 34.02 -1.84
CA ILE A 347 -15.32 33.07 -2.85
C ILE A 347 -13.84 32.82 -2.59
N TYR A 348 -13.43 31.56 -2.52
CA TYR A 348 -12.02 31.18 -2.33
C TYR A 348 -11.37 30.63 -3.59
N SER A 349 -12.17 30.03 -4.48
CA SER A 349 -11.67 29.53 -5.76
C SER A 349 -12.73 29.55 -6.85
N VAL A 350 -12.31 29.87 -8.07
CA VAL A 350 -13.06 29.57 -9.29
C VAL A 350 -12.19 28.65 -10.14
N VAL A 351 -12.61 27.40 -10.26
CA VAL A 351 -11.87 26.35 -10.97
C VAL A 351 -12.48 26.18 -12.35
N ALA A 352 -11.66 26.09 -13.39
CA ALA A 352 -12.11 25.74 -14.74
C ALA A 352 -11.42 24.47 -15.23
N GLU A 353 -12.21 23.60 -15.87
CA GLU A 353 -11.75 22.32 -16.39
C GLU A 353 -12.27 22.10 -17.81
N LYS A 354 -11.40 21.54 -18.65
CA LYS A 354 -11.76 21.13 -20.01
C LYS A 354 -10.97 19.89 -20.39
N GLU A 355 -11.64 18.91 -20.97
CA GLU A 355 -10.98 17.73 -21.55
C GLU A 355 -9.89 18.15 -22.55
N GLY A 356 -8.71 17.53 -22.46
CA GLY A 356 -7.54 17.89 -23.27
C GLY A 356 -6.73 19.09 -22.76
N TYR A 357 -7.15 19.74 -21.67
CA TYR A 357 -6.42 20.82 -21.02
C TYR A 357 -6.03 20.43 -19.59
N PHE A 358 -5.06 21.15 -19.03
CA PHE A 358 -4.81 21.17 -17.60
C PHE A 358 -5.85 22.07 -16.93
N ALA A 359 -6.45 21.59 -15.84
CA ALA A 359 -7.32 22.40 -15.00
C ALA A 359 -6.52 23.58 -14.43
N ASN A 360 -7.19 24.72 -14.27
CA ASN A 360 -6.60 25.88 -13.62
C ASN A 360 -7.67 26.59 -12.79
N SER A 361 -7.23 27.41 -11.85
CA SER A 361 -8.13 28.12 -10.95
C SER A 361 -7.62 29.53 -10.68
N THR A 362 -8.53 30.47 -10.46
CA THR A 362 -8.19 31.65 -9.67
C THR A 362 -8.22 31.27 -8.19
N SER A 363 -7.27 31.80 -7.43
CA SER A 363 -7.17 31.61 -5.99
C SER A 363 -7.07 32.96 -5.31
N GLY A 364 -7.93 33.19 -4.31
CA GLY A 364 -7.94 34.44 -3.55
C GLY A 364 -9.19 34.53 -2.68
N THR A 365 -9.18 35.42 -1.69
CA THR A 365 -10.32 35.65 -0.80
C THR A 365 -11.14 36.81 -1.34
N ILE A 366 -12.20 36.51 -2.08
CA ILE A 366 -13.01 37.51 -2.78
C ILE A 366 -14.35 37.65 -2.07
N GLN A 367 -14.56 38.81 -1.46
CA GLN A 367 -15.87 39.16 -0.90
C GLN A 367 -16.83 39.53 -2.02
N ILE A 368 -18.06 39.01 -1.92
CA ILE A 368 -19.17 39.33 -2.82
C ILE A 368 -20.43 39.64 -2.01
N PHE A 369 -21.13 40.70 -2.41
CA PHE A 369 -22.33 41.20 -1.74
C PHE A 369 -23.60 40.89 -2.55
N PRO A 370 -24.79 40.93 -1.92
CA PRO A 370 -26.06 40.78 -2.62
C PRO A 370 -26.18 41.74 -3.79
N GLU A 371 -26.76 41.25 -4.90
CA GLU A 371 -26.95 41.93 -6.17
C GLU A 371 -25.66 42.33 -6.90
N GLU A 372 -24.48 42.03 -6.33
CA GLU A 372 -23.19 42.31 -6.96
C GLU A 372 -22.93 41.34 -8.12
N THR A 373 -22.35 41.85 -9.20
CA THR A 373 -21.68 41.04 -10.22
C THR A 373 -20.17 41.20 -10.04
N LYS A 374 -19.50 40.12 -9.63
CA LYS A 374 -18.06 40.07 -9.48
C LYS A 374 -17.40 39.58 -10.75
N TYR A 375 -16.59 40.46 -11.35
CA TYR A 375 -15.74 40.10 -12.48
C TYR A 375 -14.44 39.53 -11.98
N MET A 376 -14.19 38.27 -12.32
CA MET A 376 -12.96 37.56 -12.03
C MET A 376 -11.95 37.79 -13.14
N ASP A 377 -10.67 37.65 -12.80
CA ASP A 377 -9.63 37.54 -13.80
C ASP A 377 -9.88 36.32 -14.71
N ASP A 378 -9.47 36.43 -15.97
CA ASP A 378 -9.62 35.34 -16.92
C ASP A 378 -8.82 34.11 -16.47
N ILE A 379 -9.44 32.93 -16.57
CA ILE A 379 -8.77 31.66 -16.28
C ILE A 379 -8.16 31.13 -17.56
N TYR A 380 -6.85 30.91 -17.55
CA TYR A 380 -6.12 30.38 -18.69
C TYR A 380 -5.92 28.87 -18.55
N LEU A 381 -6.48 28.08 -19.46
CA LEU A 381 -6.21 26.65 -19.52
C LEU A 381 -5.13 26.36 -20.56
N GLU A 382 -4.16 25.54 -20.16
CA GLU A 382 -3.09 25.11 -21.06
C GLU A 382 -3.43 23.74 -21.64
N GLN A 383 -3.31 23.63 -22.96
CA GLN A 383 -3.56 22.37 -23.64
C GLN A 383 -2.50 21.34 -23.21
N LYS A 384 -2.95 20.11 -22.92
CA LYS A 384 -2.05 19.00 -22.63
C LYS A 384 -1.16 18.74 -23.85
N PRO A 385 0.18 18.65 -23.66
CA PRO A 385 1.07 18.39 -24.77
C PRO A 385 0.81 16.99 -25.36
N PRO A 386 1.15 16.76 -26.64
CA PRO A 386 0.95 15.47 -27.28
C PRO A 386 1.83 14.40 -26.66
N GLU A 387 1.29 13.19 -26.54
CA GLU A 387 1.96 12.05 -25.90
C GLU A 387 2.88 11.31 -26.86
N ASN A 388 3.94 11.98 -27.29
CA ASN A 388 4.84 11.49 -28.34
C ASN A 388 5.99 10.63 -27.81
N CYS A 389 6.13 10.49 -26.50
CA CYS A 389 7.16 9.70 -25.85
C CYS A 389 6.58 8.37 -25.36
N VAL A 390 7.44 7.35 -25.27
CA VAL A 390 7.09 6.02 -24.79
C VAL A 390 8.01 5.65 -23.63
N VAL A 391 7.45 5.33 -22.47
CA VAL A 391 8.19 4.79 -21.34
C VAL A 391 7.75 3.35 -21.13
N LYS A 392 8.69 2.41 -21.16
CA LYS A 392 8.39 0.98 -21.04
C LYS A 392 9.46 0.23 -20.28
N GLY A 393 9.12 -0.97 -19.86
CA GLY A 393 10.08 -1.86 -19.23
C GLY A 393 9.41 -3.06 -18.60
N TYR A 394 10.17 -3.73 -17.74
CA TYR A 394 9.71 -4.90 -17.02
C TYR A 394 9.80 -4.67 -15.52
N VAL A 395 8.78 -5.16 -14.80
CA VAL A 395 8.80 -5.26 -13.34
C VAL A 395 9.13 -6.69 -12.95
N TYR A 396 10.17 -6.83 -12.14
CA TYR A 396 10.58 -8.10 -11.55
C TYR A 396 10.46 -8.04 -10.04
N ILE A 397 10.25 -9.18 -9.40
CA ILE A 397 10.38 -9.32 -7.96
C ILE A 397 11.66 -10.10 -7.64
N LYS A 398 12.47 -9.60 -6.70
CA LYS A 398 13.59 -10.39 -6.17
C LYS A 398 13.01 -11.66 -5.53
N SER A 399 13.39 -12.83 -6.03
CA SER A 399 13.09 -14.07 -5.31
C SER A 399 14.07 -14.22 -4.16
N VAL A 400 13.56 -14.50 -2.96
CA VAL A 400 14.39 -15.16 -1.93
C VAL A 400 14.74 -16.53 -2.51
N PRO A 401 16.01 -16.98 -2.51
CA PRO A 401 16.35 -18.32 -2.94
C PRO A 401 15.46 -19.30 -2.19
N THR A 402 14.52 -19.94 -2.90
CA THR A 402 13.69 -20.98 -2.30
C THR A 402 14.60 -22.16 -2.00
N LYS A 403 14.51 -22.74 -0.80
CA LYS A 403 15.31 -23.91 -0.43
C LYS A 403 15.03 -25.04 -1.41
N LYS A 404 15.96 -25.31 -2.32
CA LYS A 404 15.86 -26.34 -3.36
C LYS A 404 16.44 -27.65 -2.85
N ILE A 405 15.92 -28.76 -3.36
CA ILE A 405 16.51 -30.08 -3.16
C ILE A 405 17.20 -30.47 -4.47
N TYR A 406 18.52 -30.59 -4.43
CA TYR A 406 19.34 -31.08 -5.53
C TYR A 406 19.54 -32.58 -5.36
N TYR A 407 19.25 -33.36 -6.41
CA TYR A 407 19.42 -34.81 -6.39
C TYR A 407 20.71 -35.19 -7.11
N VAL A 408 21.51 -36.05 -6.48
CA VAL A 408 22.77 -36.55 -7.04
C VAL A 408 22.69 -38.06 -7.21
N GLY A 409 23.06 -38.57 -8.39
CA GLY A 409 22.93 -39.97 -8.77
C GLY A 409 21.49 -40.38 -9.12
N GLY A 410 21.24 -41.69 -9.24
CA GLY A 410 19.93 -42.22 -9.64
C GLY A 410 19.57 -41.99 -11.12
N THR A 411 18.34 -42.31 -11.51
CA THR A 411 17.87 -42.28 -12.92
C THR A 411 16.84 -41.17 -13.20
N GLY A 412 16.64 -40.24 -12.26
CA GLY A 412 15.68 -39.14 -12.40
C GLY A 412 16.15 -38.06 -13.38
N PRO A 413 15.24 -37.43 -14.14
CA PRO A 413 15.60 -36.32 -15.02
C PRO A 413 16.14 -35.13 -14.21
N GLY A 414 17.27 -34.57 -14.64
CA GLY A 414 17.89 -33.39 -14.00
C GLY A 414 18.74 -33.69 -12.76
N ASN A 415 18.98 -34.97 -12.43
CA ASN A 415 19.90 -35.33 -11.36
C ASN A 415 21.35 -35.05 -11.77
N TYR A 416 22.15 -34.56 -10.82
CA TYR A 416 23.58 -34.34 -11.01
C TYR A 416 24.33 -35.67 -10.98
N THR A 417 25.38 -35.78 -11.78
CA THR A 417 26.26 -36.96 -11.77
C THR A 417 27.27 -36.90 -10.64
N THR A 418 27.67 -35.69 -10.23
CA THR A 418 28.64 -35.49 -9.14
C THR A 418 28.06 -34.65 -8.01
N ILE A 419 28.55 -34.89 -6.79
CA ILE A 419 28.12 -34.14 -5.60
C ILE A 419 28.62 -32.69 -5.66
N GLN A 420 29.84 -32.47 -6.17
CA GLN A 420 30.42 -31.13 -6.22
C GLN A 420 29.67 -30.22 -7.21
N GLU A 421 29.18 -30.73 -8.33
CA GLU A 421 28.35 -29.93 -9.26
C GLU A 421 27.03 -29.51 -8.61
N ALA A 422 26.40 -30.39 -7.83
CA ALA A 422 25.19 -30.04 -7.07
C ALA A 422 25.49 -28.97 -6.01
N ILE A 423 26.62 -29.07 -5.29
CA ILE A 423 27.05 -28.02 -4.33
C ILE A 423 27.31 -26.70 -5.06
N ASN A 424 27.95 -26.75 -6.22
CA ASN A 424 28.25 -25.55 -7.02
C ASN A 424 26.96 -24.88 -7.51
N ALA A 425 25.93 -25.65 -7.85
CA ALA A 425 24.63 -25.16 -8.27
C ALA A 425 23.69 -24.72 -7.13
N ALA A 426 23.92 -25.21 -5.91
CA ALA A 426 23.13 -24.86 -4.73
C ALA A 426 23.39 -23.44 -4.22
N SER A 427 22.41 -22.89 -3.49
CA SER A 427 22.46 -21.67 -2.70
C SER A 427 22.47 -21.97 -1.20
N ASN A 428 22.79 -20.97 -0.37
CA ASN A 428 22.70 -21.13 1.09
C ASN A 428 21.25 -21.47 1.49
N GLY A 429 21.09 -22.48 2.34
CA GLY A 429 19.83 -23.03 2.84
C GLY A 429 19.35 -24.29 2.12
N ASP A 430 19.97 -24.66 0.99
CA ASP A 430 19.54 -25.77 0.15
C ASP A 430 19.88 -27.15 0.73
N VAL A 431 19.22 -28.17 0.20
CA VAL A 431 19.45 -29.58 0.52
C VAL A 431 20.03 -30.29 -0.70
N ILE A 432 21.08 -31.06 -0.50
CA ILE A 432 21.62 -31.98 -1.49
C ILE A 432 21.31 -33.38 -1.02
N LYS A 433 20.46 -34.08 -1.77
CA LYS A 433 20.09 -35.47 -1.54
C LYS A 433 20.88 -36.38 -2.47
N VAL A 434 21.79 -37.16 -1.90
CA VAL A 434 22.68 -38.06 -2.65
C VAL A 434 22.15 -39.49 -2.58
N TYR A 435 21.88 -40.09 -3.73
CA TYR A 435 21.47 -41.49 -3.82
C TYR A 435 22.65 -42.45 -3.62
N PRO A 436 22.40 -43.70 -3.19
CA PRO A 436 23.44 -44.72 -3.08
C PRO A 436 24.28 -44.87 -4.35
N GLY A 437 25.59 -44.93 -4.18
CA GLY A 437 26.58 -44.98 -5.25
C GLY A 437 27.97 -44.63 -4.71
N THR A 438 29.00 -44.86 -5.53
CA THR A 438 30.37 -44.41 -5.24
C THR A 438 30.63 -43.10 -5.97
N TYR A 439 31.12 -42.10 -5.25
CA TYR A 439 31.41 -40.77 -5.79
C TYR A 439 32.83 -40.36 -5.43
N ASP A 440 33.51 -39.70 -6.37
CA ASP A 440 34.87 -39.21 -6.16
C ASP A 440 34.86 -37.94 -5.30
N GLY A 441 35.73 -37.92 -4.28
CA GLY A 441 36.12 -36.74 -3.53
C GLY A 441 37.29 -35.98 -4.17
N PRO A 442 37.72 -34.85 -3.59
CA PRO A 442 37.19 -34.24 -2.37
C PRO A 442 35.87 -33.51 -2.57
N ILE A 443 34.96 -33.62 -1.60
CA ILE A 443 33.72 -32.84 -1.56
C ILE A 443 33.94 -31.59 -0.72
N VAL A 444 33.83 -30.40 -1.31
CA VAL A 444 34.04 -29.12 -0.62
C VAL A 444 32.70 -28.41 -0.42
N ILE A 445 32.29 -28.30 0.85
CA ILE A 445 31.08 -27.59 1.27
C ILE A 445 31.46 -26.18 1.71
N ASN A 446 31.34 -25.24 0.78
CA ASN A 446 31.62 -23.81 1.00
C ASN A 446 30.36 -22.93 1.09
N LYS A 447 29.19 -23.56 1.22
CA LYS A 447 27.87 -22.92 1.35
C LYS A 447 27.11 -23.53 2.53
N GLU A 448 26.21 -22.75 3.12
CA GLU A 448 25.38 -23.22 4.24
C GLU A 448 24.33 -24.21 3.72
N ILE A 449 24.61 -25.52 3.68
CA ILE A 449 23.72 -26.52 3.08
C ILE A 449 23.49 -27.75 3.98
N LYS A 450 22.48 -28.54 3.63
CA LYS A 450 22.29 -29.89 4.17
C LYS A 450 22.65 -30.94 3.13
N LEU A 451 23.74 -31.68 3.35
CA LEU A 451 24.16 -32.81 2.53
C LEU A 451 23.69 -34.11 3.18
N ILE A 452 22.70 -34.79 2.58
CA ILE A 452 22.05 -35.98 3.15
C ILE A 452 22.00 -37.10 2.11
N GLY A 453 22.18 -38.35 2.52
CA GLY A 453 22.13 -39.45 1.55
C GLY A 453 22.33 -40.83 2.14
N ASP A 454 22.82 -41.75 1.30
CA ASP A 454 23.52 -42.96 1.74
C ASP A 454 24.63 -43.36 0.73
N PRO A 455 25.53 -42.44 0.31
CA PRO A 455 26.58 -42.75 -0.65
C PRO A 455 27.89 -43.20 0.01
N VAL A 456 28.78 -43.71 -0.84
CA VAL A 456 30.19 -43.95 -0.53
C VAL A 456 31.04 -42.91 -1.24
N ILE A 457 31.93 -42.24 -0.52
CA ILE A 457 32.88 -41.25 -1.04
C ILE A 457 34.29 -41.85 -1.04
N ASP A 458 34.91 -41.86 -2.21
CA ASP A 458 36.33 -42.23 -2.39
C ASP A 458 37.18 -40.94 -2.40
N GLY A 459 37.97 -40.72 -1.36
CA GLY A 459 38.76 -39.50 -1.18
C GLY A 459 40.01 -39.41 -2.06
N HIS A 460 40.40 -40.48 -2.76
CA HIS A 460 41.62 -40.56 -3.58
C HIS A 460 42.91 -40.07 -2.91
N GLY A 461 43.04 -40.30 -1.60
CA GLY A 461 44.19 -39.86 -0.79
C GLY A 461 44.18 -38.37 -0.41
N ASP A 462 43.09 -37.64 -0.68
CA ASP A 462 42.88 -36.24 -0.27
C ASP A 462 41.77 -36.15 0.81
N TYR A 463 41.12 -34.99 1.01
CA TYR A 463 39.94 -34.89 1.88
C TYR A 463 38.78 -35.73 1.33
N GLY A 464 38.06 -36.44 2.19
CA GLY A 464 36.76 -37.02 1.82
C GLY A 464 35.70 -35.93 1.68
N ILE A 465 35.37 -35.27 2.79
CA ILE A 465 34.45 -34.14 2.84
C ILE A 465 35.10 -33.00 3.64
N LYS A 466 35.25 -31.83 3.01
CA LYS A 466 35.76 -30.61 3.62
C LYS A 466 34.61 -29.62 3.85
N ILE A 467 34.43 -29.16 5.08
CA ILE A 467 33.38 -28.20 5.46
C ILE A 467 34.01 -26.84 5.77
N GLU A 468 33.61 -25.82 5.01
CA GLU A 468 34.14 -24.45 5.09
C GLU A 468 33.05 -23.40 5.36
N ALA A 469 31.79 -23.78 5.56
CA ALA A 469 30.66 -22.87 5.82
C ALA A 469 29.91 -23.20 7.11
N ASN A 470 29.27 -22.18 7.70
CA ASN A 470 28.42 -22.31 8.89
C ASN A 470 27.14 -23.12 8.58
N ASN A 471 26.37 -23.44 9.62
CA ASN A 471 25.00 -23.98 9.49
C ASN A 471 24.90 -25.22 8.57
N THR A 472 25.94 -26.06 8.57
CA THR A 472 26.08 -27.19 7.64
C THR A 472 25.70 -28.50 8.33
N LEU A 473 24.92 -29.33 7.63
CA LEU A 473 24.63 -30.71 8.02
C LEU A 473 25.26 -31.68 7.01
N VAL A 474 26.01 -32.67 7.49
CA VAL A 474 26.40 -33.86 6.72
C VAL A 474 25.82 -35.09 7.41
N GLU A 475 25.01 -35.86 6.69
CA GLU A 475 24.29 -36.99 7.27
C GLU A 475 24.26 -38.23 6.39
N ASN A 476 24.57 -39.39 7.00
CA ASN A 476 24.52 -40.73 6.40
C ASN A 476 25.49 -40.89 5.21
N PHE A 477 26.78 -40.64 5.43
CA PHE A 477 27.83 -40.82 4.42
C PHE A 477 28.84 -41.86 4.86
N THR A 478 29.30 -42.68 3.92
CA THR A 478 30.49 -43.52 4.08
C THR A 478 31.66 -42.88 3.33
N VAL A 479 32.82 -42.72 3.96
CA VAL A 479 34.00 -42.05 3.38
C VAL A 479 35.24 -42.93 3.55
N PHE A 480 36.02 -43.15 2.49
CA PHE A 480 37.24 -43.97 2.53
C PHE A 480 38.35 -43.51 1.57
N ASN A 481 39.53 -44.14 1.65
CA ASN A 481 40.70 -43.89 0.80
C ASN A 481 41.07 -42.40 0.77
N CYS A 482 41.34 -41.82 1.94
CA CYS A 482 41.45 -40.38 2.10
C CYS A 482 42.62 -39.98 3.01
N SER A 483 43.10 -38.74 2.99
CA SER A 483 44.03 -38.24 4.02
C SER A 483 43.28 -37.76 5.26
N TYR A 484 42.15 -37.08 5.05
CA TYR A 484 41.25 -36.56 6.09
C TYR A 484 39.80 -36.93 5.76
N GLY A 485 39.09 -37.61 6.66
CA GLY A 485 37.72 -38.07 6.44
C GLY A 485 36.70 -36.97 6.26
N ILE A 486 36.19 -36.43 7.37
CA ILE A 486 35.32 -35.26 7.37
C ILE A 486 35.99 -34.13 8.14
N TYR A 487 36.45 -33.12 7.42
CA TYR A 487 37.27 -32.04 7.98
C TYR A 487 36.55 -30.69 7.95
N ALA A 488 36.11 -30.22 9.12
CA ALA A 488 35.50 -28.90 9.29
C ALA A 488 36.56 -27.85 9.68
N ARG A 489 36.99 -27.03 8.71
CA ARG A 489 37.95 -25.96 8.96
C ARG A 489 37.79 -24.84 7.94
N ASN A 490 37.73 -23.61 8.44
CA ASN A 490 37.89 -22.39 7.66
C ASN A 490 39.06 -21.57 8.23
N LEU A 491 39.91 -21.02 7.35
CA LEU A 491 41.08 -20.21 7.76
C LEU A 491 40.73 -18.75 8.02
N SER A 492 39.60 -18.28 7.49
CA SER A 492 39.19 -16.88 7.50
C SER A 492 38.24 -16.55 8.66
N PHE A 493 37.50 -17.52 9.19
CA PHE A 493 36.56 -17.31 10.30
C PHE A 493 36.27 -18.60 11.08
N THR A 494 35.73 -18.45 12.30
CA THR A 494 35.28 -19.57 13.13
C THR A 494 33.98 -20.15 12.58
N LEU A 495 33.94 -21.47 12.41
CA LEU A 495 32.72 -22.18 12.00
C LEU A 495 31.75 -22.34 13.16
N HIS A 496 30.46 -22.07 12.90
CA HIS A 496 29.35 -22.22 13.83
C HIS A 496 28.31 -23.20 13.29
N ASN A 497 27.69 -23.98 14.21
CA ASN A 497 26.55 -24.83 13.91
C ASN A 497 26.82 -25.89 12.81
N ILE A 498 27.91 -26.65 12.97
CA ILE A 498 28.25 -27.78 12.10
C ILE A 498 27.74 -29.06 12.75
N THR A 499 26.90 -29.80 12.02
CA THR A 499 26.37 -31.10 12.47
C THR A 499 26.84 -32.19 11.52
N ILE A 500 27.56 -33.19 12.05
CA ILE A 500 27.91 -34.42 11.33
C ILE A 500 27.22 -35.57 12.05
N ARG A 501 26.39 -36.33 11.33
CA ARG A 501 25.55 -37.37 11.92
C ARG A 501 25.58 -38.64 11.08
N ASN A 502 25.70 -39.79 11.74
CA ASN A 502 25.61 -41.11 11.10
C ASN A 502 26.59 -41.31 9.93
N CYS A 503 27.78 -40.72 9.99
CA CYS A 503 28.80 -40.92 8.99
C CYS A 503 29.78 -42.02 9.44
N THR A 504 30.23 -42.85 8.50
CA THR A 504 31.26 -43.87 8.71
C THR A 504 32.50 -43.46 7.94
N VAL A 505 33.65 -43.33 8.63
CA VAL A 505 34.94 -43.03 7.99
C VAL A 505 35.93 -44.14 8.30
N TYR A 506 36.61 -44.65 7.28
CA TYR A 506 37.65 -45.66 7.42
C TYR A 506 38.72 -45.52 6.34
N ASP A 507 39.88 -46.19 6.53
CA ASP A 507 40.97 -46.19 5.53
C ASP A 507 41.42 -44.78 5.13
N CYS A 508 41.73 -43.96 6.14
CA CYS A 508 42.31 -42.64 5.93
C CYS A 508 43.69 -42.49 6.59
N GLU A 509 44.63 -41.88 5.87
CA GLU A 509 46.06 -41.86 6.21
C GLU A 509 46.37 -41.01 7.44
N THR A 510 45.64 -39.90 7.66
CA THR A 510 45.96 -38.94 8.73
C THR A 510 44.90 -38.89 9.82
N TYR A 511 43.66 -38.50 9.50
CA TYR A 511 42.57 -38.37 10.47
C TYR A 511 41.22 -38.78 9.86
N GLY A 512 40.36 -39.39 10.67
CA GLY A 512 38.97 -39.73 10.30
C GLY A 512 38.01 -38.56 10.40
#